data_AF-A0A9W4NB51-F1
#
_entry.id   AF-A0A9W4NB51-F1
#
_cell.length_a   1.000
_cell.length_b   1.000
_cell.length_c   1.000
_cell.angle_alpha   90.00
_cell.angle_beta   90.00
_cell.angle_gamma   90.00
#
_symmetry.space_group_name_H-M   'P 1'
#
loop_
_entity.id
_entity.type
_entity.pdbx_description
1 polymer ?
#
loop_
_entity_poly.entity_id
_entity_poly.type
_entity_poly.pdbx_seq_one_letter_code
_entity_poly.pdbx_strand_id
1 'polypeptide(L)'
;MDQRSLRTNVDLMILDYLLALSISGMVAIINKEKTPDEVNWLVEAAQNFCGLIAVHQVESPLPWDLDIKIRIFHLVNLFRAWEPPKDRTLDTFVPLSEVAMQFMDLCQQASETVSWNRWFDLGARFMTHAILEESTRLPEPLDRLRQWETKNNLIDAHWEVSRTFFLGHIPPPYGTAGPATREELDGLFPLSELESEFTGFVDDFMDVLDAPLLLQLEQGHLEGLTREDTCRIRDHCTRTL
;
A
#
# COMPACT_ATOMS: atom_id res chain seq x y z
N MET A 1 -15.94 32.96 0.39
CA MET A 1 -15.57 31.55 0.63
C MET A 1 -16.50 31.02 1.71
N ASP A 2 -17.25 29.96 1.45
CA ASP A 2 -18.12 29.33 2.44
C ASP A 2 -17.25 28.70 3.56
N GLN A 3 -17.60 28.93 4.83
CA GLN A 3 -16.88 28.36 5.97
C GLN A 3 -16.85 26.82 5.91
N ARG A 4 -17.88 26.20 5.33
CA ARG A 4 -17.95 24.75 5.12
C ARG A 4 -16.89 24.26 4.13
N SER A 5 -16.70 24.99 3.02
CA SER A 5 -15.66 24.70 2.03
C SER A 5 -14.24 24.87 2.58
N LEU A 6 -14.01 25.90 3.40
CA LEU A 6 -12.71 26.08 4.07
C LEU A 6 -12.39 24.91 5.01
N ARG A 7 -13.36 24.49 5.81
CA ARG A 7 -13.19 23.38 6.74
C ARG A 7 -12.85 22.08 6.02
N THR A 8 -13.58 21.75 4.95
CA THR A 8 -13.29 20.57 4.12
C THR A 8 -11.86 20.60 3.61
N ASN A 9 -11.38 21.73 3.09
CA ASN A 9 -10.01 21.83 2.58
C ASN A 9 -8.96 21.59 3.69
N VAL A 10 -9.17 22.16 4.88
CA VAL A 10 -8.28 21.94 6.02
C VAL A 10 -8.29 20.47 6.45
N ASP A 11 -9.46 19.85 6.53
CA ASP A 11 -9.60 18.43 6.91
C ASP A 11 -8.87 17.52 5.89
N LEU A 12 -8.98 17.80 4.59
CA LEU A 12 -8.27 17.05 3.55
C LEU A 12 -6.75 17.24 3.63
N MET A 13 -6.26 18.47 3.91
CA MET A 13 -4.83 18.73 4.10
C MET A 13 -4.27 18.00 5.32
N ILE A 14 -5.03 17.94 6.42
CA ILE A 14 -4.65 17.20 7.62
C ILE A 14 -4.61 15.70 7.32
N LEU A 15 -5.63 15.17 6.63
CA LEU A 15 -5.66 13.76 6.25
C LEU A 15 -4.46 13.39 5.40
N ASP A 16 -4.18 14.17 4.36
CA ASP A 16 -3.06 13.93 3.44
C ASP A 16 -1.72 13.84 4.18
N TYR A 17 -1.47 14.78 5.10
CA TYR A 17 -0.30 14.78 5.98
C TYR A 17 -0.22 13.54 6.86
N LEU A 18 -1.32 13.19 7.55
CA LEU A 18 -1.38 12.02 8.43
C LEU A 18 -1.15 10.72 7.66
N LEU A 19 -1.71 10.59 6.45
CA LEU A 19 -1.51 9.43 5.59
C LEU A 19 -0.04 9.28 5.19
N ALA A 20 0.60 10.35 4.69
CA ALA A 20 1.98 10.30 4.26
C ALA A 20 2.93 9.89 5.41
N LEU A 21 2.77 10.49 6.59
CA LEU A 21 3.58 10.12 7.76
C LEU A 21 3.29 8.69 8.22
N SER A 22 2.02 8.27 8.19
CA SER A 22 1.64 6.91 8.60
C SER A 22 2.23 5.87 7.67
N ILE A 23 2.13 6.07 6.35
CA ILE A 23 2.67 5.17 5.33
C ILE A 23 4.18 5.03 5.53
N SER A 24 4.90 6.15 5.61
CA SER A 24 6.35 6.14 5.86
C SER A 24 6.71 5.42 7.18
N GLY A 25 5.95 5.68 8.26
CA GLY A 25 6.15 5.00 9.53
C GLY A 25 5.91 3.49 9.45
N MET A 26 4.87 3.05 8.73
CA MET A 26 4.55 1.63 8.57
C MET A 26 5.57 0.91 7.68
N VAL A 27 6.06 1.55 6.61
CA VAL A 27 7.17 1.06 5.80
C VAL A 27 8.42 0.85 6.66
N ALA A 28 8.76 1.81 7.52
CA ALA A 28 9.87 1.69 8.45
C ALA A 28 9.70 0.53 9.46
N ILE A 29 8.46 0.20 9.86
CA ILE A 29 8.19 -0.98 10.69
C ILE A 29 8.48 -2.28 9.92
N ILE A 30 7.99 -2.39 8.68
CA ILE A 30 8.24 -3.57 7.82
C ILE A 30 9.74 -3.76 7.61
N ASN A 31 10.48 -2.67 7.39
CA ASN A 31 11.93 -2.65 7.27
C ASN A 31 12.69 -2.83 8.60
N LYS A 32 11.99 -2.98 9.72
CA LYS A 32 12.56 -3.18 11.07
C LYS A 32 13.41 -2.00 11.56
N GLU A 33 13.13 -0.81 11.04
CA GLU A 33 13.77 0.45 11.42
C GLU A 33 13.03 1.16 12.57
N LYS A 34 11.73 0.89 12.72
CA LYS A 34 10.87 1.41 13.78
C LYS A 34 10.07 0.31 14.45
N THR A 35 9.63 0.59 15.67
CA THR A 35 8.73 -0.29 16.44
C THR A 35 7.26 0.09 16.21
N PRO A 36 6.32 -0.87 16.37
CA PRO A 36 4.89 -0.58 16.27
C PRO A 36 4.42 0.55 17.21
N ASP A 37 4.94 0.61 18.43
CA ASP A 37 4.53 1.60 19.44
C ASP A 37 4.84 3.04 19.00
N GLU A 38 5.91 3.26 18.23
CA GLU A 38 6.30 4.58 17.73
C GLU A 38 5.34 5.13 16.66
N VAL A 39 4.60 4.26 15.98
CA VAL A 39 3.81 4.61 14.77
C VAL A 39 2.32 4.35 14.95
N ASN A 40 1.90 3.44 15.84
CA ASN A 40 0.50 3.03 15.96
C ASN A 40 -0.45 4.18 16.29
N TRP A 41 -0.05 5.10 17.18
CA TRP A 41 -0.86 6.29 17.49
C TRP A 41 -1.15 7.14 16.25
N LEU A 42 -0.19 7.21 15.33
CA LEU A 42 -0.31 7.97 14.08
C LEU A 42 -1.22 7.26 13.08
N VAL A 43 -1.12 5.93 12.98
CA VAL A 43 -2.01 5.10 12.14
C VAL A 43 -3.44 5.15 12.65
N GLU A 44 -3.65 5.07 13.96
CA GLU A 44 -4.97 5.23 14.59
C GLU A 44 -5.55 6.63 14.31
N ALA A 45 -4.72 7.67 14.41
CA ALA A 45 -5.14 9.03 14.08
C ALA A 45 -5.59 9.14 12.61
N ALA A 46 -4.81 8.60 11.66
CA ALA A 46 -5.15 8.59 10.24
C ALA A 46 -6.45 7.80 9.97
N GLN A 47 -6.63 6.62 10.56
CA GLN A 47 -7.86 5.81 10.44
C GLN A 47 -9.09 6.55 10.95
N ASN A 48 -8.98 7.18 12.14
CA ASN A 48 -10.06 7.96 12.72
C ASN A 48 -10.41 9.15 11.80
N PHE A 49 -9.41 9.80 11.20
CA PHE A 49 -9.63 10.92 10.28
C PHE A 49 -10.28 10.49 8.97
N CYS A 50 -9.87 9.35 8.39
CA CYS A 50 -10.56 8.73 7.25
C CYS A 50 -12.04 8.48 7.56
N GLY A 51 -12.34 7.89 8.73
CA GLY A 51 -13.71 7.63 9.18
C GLY A 51 -14.52 8.91 9.34
N LEU A 52 -13.93 9.96 9.92
CA LEU A 52 -14.57 11.26 10.06
C LEU A 52 -14.90 11.85 8.67
N ILE A 53 -13.97 11.87 7.73
CA ILE A 53 -14.20 12.44 6.39
C ILE A 53 -15.28 11.66 5.63
N ALA A 54 -15.31 10.32 5.75
CA ALA A 54 -16.35 9.50 5.14
C ALA A 54 -17.76 9.81 5.70
N VAL A 55 -17.89 10.05 7.01
CA VAL A 55 -19.17 10.40 7.64
C VAL A 55 -19.66 11.79 7.23
N HIS A 56 -18.75 12.75 7.03
CA HIS A 56 -19.13 14.13 6.74
C HIS A 56 -19.60 14.38 5.29
N GLN A 57 -19.71 13.33 4.46
CA GLN A 57 -20.15 13.39 3.05
C GLN A 57 -19.52 14.56 2.29
N VAL A 58 -18.27 14.39 1.86
CA VAL A 58 -17.65 15.34 0.93
C VAL A 58 -18.53 15.38 -0.33
N GLU A 59 -19.11 16.54 -0.62
CA GLU A 59 -20.04 16.72 -1.75
C GLU A 59 -19.36 16.50 -3.11
N SER A 60 -18.03 16.48 -3.14
CA SER A 60 -17.18 16.21 -4.30
C SER A 60 -16.36 14.93 -4.11
N PRO A 61 -15.96 14.25 -5.20
CA PRO A 61 -14.96 13.19 -5.12
C PRO A 61 -13.66 13.73 -4.51
N LEU A 62 -12.92 12.83 -3.84
CA LEU A 62 -11.60 13.16 -3.31
C LEU A 62 -10.64 13.49 -4.46
N PRO A 63 -9.62 14.35 -4.22
CA PRO A 63 -8.49 14.48 -5.13
C PRO A 63 -7.89 13.09 -5.41
N TRP A 64 -7.55 12.81 -6.67
CA TRP A 64 -7.07 11.49 -7.09
C TRP A 64 -5.88 11.01 -6.26
N ASP A 65 -4.91 11.90 -6.06
CA ASP A 65 -3.70 11.66 -5.26
C ASP A 65 -4.03 11.22 -3.81
N LEU A 66 -5.00 11.91 -3.18
CA LEU A 66 -5.44 11.57 -1.83
C LEU A 66 -6.19 10.24 -1.78
N ASP A 67 -7.03 9.92 -2.78
CA ASP A 67 -7.71 8.61 -2.87
C ASP A 67 -6.68 7.47 -2.98
N ILE A 68 -5.63 7.66 -3.80
CA ILE A 68 -4.53 6.71 -3.93
C ILE A 68 -3.78 6.54 -2.61
N LYS A 69 -3.45 7.63 -1.90
CA LYS A 69 -2.79 7.55 -0.57
C LYS A 69 -3.63 6.80 0.45
N ILE A 70 -4.96 6.98 0.48
CA ILE A 70 -5.84 6.22 1.37
C ILE A 70 -5.75 4.72 1.08
N ARG A 71 -5.68 4.33 -0.20
CA ARG A 71 -5.56 2.93 -0.61
C ARG A 71 -4.18 2.35 -0.28
N ILE A 72 -3.11 3.10 -0.52
CA ILE A 72 -1.75 2.71 -0.12
C ILE A 72 -1.70 2.53 1.40
N PHE A 73 -2.21 3.49 2.16
CA PHE A 73 -2.29 3.41 3.61
C PHE A 73 -2.99 2.13 4.09
N HIS A 74 -4.15 1.83 3.52
CA HIS A 74 -4.90 0.62 3.88
C HIS A 74 -4.13 -0.66 3.52
N LEU A 75 -3.57 -0.72 2.31
CA LEU A 75 -2.78 -1.87 1.85
C LEU A 75 -1.55 -2.12 2.73
N VAL A 76 -0.77 -1.08 3.02
CA VAL A 76 0.42 -1.17 3.88
C VAL A 76 0.03 -1.56 5.30
N ASN A 77 -1.09 -1.04 5.81
CA ASN A 77 -1.60 -1.42 7.13
C ASN A 77 -2.08 -2.88 7.18
N LEU A 78 -2.63 -3.42 6.08
CA LEU A 78 -2.94 -4.85 5.99
C LEU A 78 -1.68 -5.70 5.95
N PHE A 79 -0.72 -5.33 5.11
CA PHE A 79 0.52 -6.09 4.95
C PHE A 79 1.35 -6.10 6.23
N ARG A 80 1.49 -4.96 6.93
CA ARG A 80 2.23 -4.90 8.21
C ARG A 80 1.58 -5.76 9.31
N ALA A 81 0.25 -5.90 9.28
CA ALA A 81 -0.51 -6.65 10.27
C ALA A 81 -0.61 -8.14 9.91
N TRP A 82 -0.19 -8.49 8.68
CA TRP A 82 -0.17 -9.87 8.22
C TRP A 82 0.92 -10.64 8.97
N GLU A 83 0.54 -11.81 9.45
CA GLU A 83 1.47 -12.78 10.02
C GLU A 83 1.15 -14.15 9.42
N PRO A 84 2.16 -14.98 9.10
CA PRO A 84 1.92 -16.34 8.63
C PRO A 84 1.00 -17.11 9.60
N PRO A 85 0.01 -17.86 9.08
CA PRO A 85 -1.04 -18.46 9.89
C PRO A 85 -0.50 -19.61 10.75
N LYS A 86 0.04 -19.29 11.93
CA LYS A 86 0.65 -20.30 12.82
C LYS A 86 -0.34 -21.16 13.60
N ASP A 87 -1.54 -20.64 13.94
CA ASP A 87 -2.65 -21.39 14.58
C ASP A 87 -3.89 -20.50 14.85
N ARG A 88 -4.02 -19.36 14.17
CA ARG A 88 -5.03 -18.33 14.50
C ARG A 88 -6.45 -18.76 14.12
N THR A 89 -7.42 -18.31 14.92
CA THR A 89 -8.85 -18.31 14.57
C THR A 89 -9.06 -17.44 13.33
N LEU A 90 -9.75 -17.97 12.33
CA LEU A 90 -9.91 -17.35 11.01
C LEU A 90 -10.66 -16.01 11.03
N ASP A 91 -11.37 -15.69 12.12
CA ASP A 91 -12.37 -14.61 12.16
C ASP A 91 -11.80 -13.19 12.02
N THR A 92 -10.50 -12.97 12.26
CA THR A 92 -9.85 -11.66 12.11
C THR A 92 -8.60 -11.69 11.22
N PHE A 93 -8.37 -12.81 10.53
CA PHE A 93 -7.19 -12.98 9.70
C PHE A 93 -7.48 -12.51 8.27
N VAL A 94 -6.65 -11.60 7.76
CA VAL A 94 -6.68 -11.21 6.35
C VAL A 94 -5.64 -12.06 5.60
N PRO A 95 -6.05 -12.94 4.67
CA PRO A 95 -5.13 -13.73 3.86
C PRO A 95 -4.19 -12.86 3.04
N LEU A 96 -2.95 -13.30 2.85
CA LEU A 96 -1.99 -12.70 1.94
C LEU A 96 -2.53 -12.62 0.51
N SER A 97 -3.31 -13.62 0.07
CA SER A 97 -4.00 -13.56 -1.22
C SER A 97 -5.02 -12.42 -1.30
N GLU A 98 -5.67 -12.04 -0.20
CA GLU A 98 -6.56 -10.88 -0.15
C GLU A 98 -5.77 -9.56 -0.14
N VAL A 99 -4.64 -9.50 0.56
CA VAL A 99 -3.71 -8.36 0.49
C VAL A 99 -3.21 -8.18 -0.93
N ALA A 100 -2.86 -9.28 -1.61
CA ALA A 100 -2.42 -9.29 -3.00
C ALA A 100 -3.51 -8.77 -3.95
N MET A 101 -4.76 -9.20 -3.77
CA MET A 101 -5.88 -8.68 -4.57
C MET A 101 -6.03 -7.16 -4.43
N GLN A 102 -5.94 -6.63 -3.22
CA GLN A 102 -5.99 -5.18 -3.00
C GLN A 102 -4.80 -4.44 -3.61
N PHE A 103 -3.62 -5.04 -3.61
CA PHE A 103 -2.47 -4.54 -4.34
C PHE A 103 -2.72 -4.53 -5.85
N MET A 104 -3.26 -5.60 -6.42
CA MET A 104 -3.59 -5.69 -7.85
C MET A 104 -4.61 -4.61 -8.25
N ASP A 105 -5.65 -4.40 -7.44
CA ASP A 105 -6.69 -3.40 -7.69
C ASP A 105 -6.17 -1.96 -7.54
N LEU A 106 -5.29 -1.70 -6.59
CA LEU A 106 -4.60 -0.40 -6.44
C LEU A 106 -3.80 -0.08 -7.70
N CYS A 107 -2.96 -1.01 -8.13
CA CYS A 107 -2.10 -0.82 -9.29
C CYS A 107 -2.90 -0.71 -10.59
N GLN A 108 -4.04 -1.38 -10.71
CA GLN A 108 -4.96 -1.21 -11.84
C GLN A 108 -5.51 0.21 -11.92
N GLN A 109 -5.87 0.80 -10.78
CA GLN A 109 -6.36 2.19 -10.73
C GLN A 109 -5.28 3.22 -11.03
N ALA A 110 -4.02 2.87 -10.77
CA ALA A 110 -2.85 3.70 -11.02
C ALA A 110 -1.98 3.18 -12.17
N SER A 111 -2.57 2.47 -13.14
CA SER A 111 -1.83 1.76 -14.19
C SER A 111 -0.98 2.66 -15.10
N GLU A 112 -1.29 3.95 -15.13
CA GLU A 112 -0.54 4.98 -15.87
C GLU A 112 0.69 5.48 -15.09
N THR A 113 0.72 5.25 -13.78
CA THR A 113 1.77 5.73 -12.86
C THR A 113 2.75 4.62 -12.49
N VAL A 114 2.26 3.40 -12.28
CA VAL A 114 3.08 2.29 -11.79
C VAL A 114 3.83 1.58 -12.93
N SER A 115 5.04 1.09 -12.62
CA SER A 115 5.78 0.21 -13.53
C SER A 115 5.08 -1.14 -13.66
N TRP A 116 4.68 -1.52 -14.88
CA TRP A 116 3.98 -2.77 -15.13
C TRP A 116 4.79 -3.99 -14.70
N ASN A 117 6.11 -4.01 -15.00
CA ASN A 117 6.96 -5.13 -14.60
C ASN A 117 6.98 -5.31 -13.08
N ARG A 118 7.19 -4.22 -12.33
CA ARG A 118 7.21 -4.28 -10.86
C ARG A 118 5.86 -4.64 -10.27
N TRP A 119 4.78 -4.11 -10.84
CA TRP A 119 3.43 -4.47 -10.43
C TRP A 119 3.21 -5.98 -10.56
N PHE A 120 3.36 -6.56 -11.75
CA PHE A 120 3.03 -7.96 -11.94
C PHE A 120 4.04 -8.92 -11.30
N ASP A 121 5.32 -8.59 -11.26
CA ASP A 121 6.33 -9.39 -10.55
C ASP A 121 6.04 -9.43 -9.05
N LEU A 122 5.74 -8.28 -8.43
CA LEU A 122 5.38 -8.22 -7.01
C LEU A 122 4.05 -8.94 -6.74
N GLY A 123 3.05 -8.80 -7.61
CA GLY A 123 1.79 -9.53 -7.52
C GLY A 123 1.98 -11.05 -7.61
N ALA A 124 2.90 -11.52 -8.47
CA ALA A 124 3.22 -12.93 -8.60
C ALA A 124 4.03 -13.46 -7.40
N ARG A 125 4.89 -12.64 -6.79
CA ARG A 125 5.54 -12.96 -5.51
C ARG A 125 4.52 -13.09 -4.39
N PHE A 126 3.60 -12.13 -4.25
CA PHE A 126 2.48 -12.22 -3.31
C PHE A 126 1.69 -13.52 -3.48
N MET A 127 1.32 -13.86 -4.72
CA MET A 127 0.63 -15.10 -5.03
C MET A 127 1.46 -16.32 -4.64
N THR A 128 2.76 -16.31 -4.91
CA THR A 128 3.66 -17.42 -4.57
C THR A 128 3.70 -17.65 -3.06
N HIS A 129 3.88 -16.59 -2.27
CA HIS A 129 3.81 -16.69 -0.81
C HIS A 129 2.42 -17.11 -0.32
N ALA A 130 1.35 -16.64 -0.94
CA ALA A 130 0.00 -17.09 -0.61
C ALA A 130 -0.19 -18.59 -0.89
N ILE A 131 0.33 -19.14 -1.99
CA ILE A 131 0.30 -20.58 -2.26
C ILE A 131 1.02 -21.35 -1.15
N LEU A 132 2.21 -20.88 -0.76
CA LEU A 132 3.04 -21.52 0.25
C LEU A 132 2.36 -21.53 1.63
N GLU A 133 1.69 -20.46 2.02
CA GLU A 133 1.06 -20.30 3.35
C GLU A 133 -0.40 -20.79 3.42
N GLU A 134 -1.15 -20.65 2.33
CA GLU A 134 -2.61 -20.63 2.38
C GLU A 134 -3.29 -21.79 1.64
N SER A 135 -2.56 -22.46 0.74
CA SER A 135 -3.11 -23.48 -0.18
C SER A 135 -3.97 -24.55 0.49
N THR A 136 -3.65 -24.95 1.71
CA THR A 136 -4.39 -25.98 2.45
C THR A 136 -5.58 -25.45 3.25
N ARG A 137 -5.58 -24.17 3.63
CA ARG A 137 -6.53 -23.59 4.59
C ARG A 137 -7.50 -22.59 3.98
N LEU A 138 -7.08 -21.89 2.92
CA LEU A 138 -7.79 -20.76 2.33
C LEU A 138 -7.74 -20.83 0.79
N PRO A 139 -8.33 -21.87 0.18
CA PRO A 139 -8.28 -22.05 -1.28
C PRO A 139 -9.06 -20.97 -2.04
N GLU A 140 -10.18 -20.47 -1.50
CA GLU A 140 -11.05 -19.53 -2.22
C GLU A 140 -10.39 -18.15 -2.47
N PRO A 141 -9.78 -17.46 -1.47
CA PRO A 141 -9.03 -16.22 -1.72
C PRO A 141 -7.87 -16.42 -2.70
N LEU A 142 -7.16 -17.54 -2.60
CA LEU A 142 -6.05 -17.87 -3.49
C LEU A 142 -6.53 -18.10 -4.93
N ASP A 143 -7.63 -18.81 -5.14
CA ASP A 143 -8.18 -19.04 -6.47
C ASP A 143 -8.68 -17.74 -7.11
N ARG A 144 -9.25 -16.80 -6.32
CA ARG A 144 -9.60 -15.46 -6.82
C ARG A 144 -8.37 -14.72 -7.33
N LEU A 145 -7.26 -14.72 -6.58
CA LEU A 145 -6.01 -14.09 -7.02
C LEU A 145 -5.45 -14.74 -8.28
N ARG A 146 -5.46 -16.07 -8.34
CA ARG A 146 -5.00 -16.80 -9.53
C ARG A 146 -5.84 -16.47 -10.74
N GLN A 147 -7.14 -16.31 -10.58
CA GLN A 147 -8.09 -15.99 -11.65
C GLN A 147 -8.27 -14.48 -11.83
N TRP A 148 -7.43 -13.65 -11.20
CA TRP A 148 -7.51 -12.20 -11.38
C TRP A 148 -7.33 -11.87 -12.86
N GLU A 149 -8.30 -11.12 -13.37
CA GLU A 149 -8.39 -10.70 -14.76
C GLU A 149 -9.05 -9.33 -14.82
N THR A 150 -8.83 -8.63 -15.92
CA THR A 150 -9.39 -7.31 -16.18
C THR A 150 -10.18 -7.32 -17.49
N LYS A 151 -10.61 -6.14 -17.93
CA LYS A 151 -11.19 -5.96 -19.28
C LYS A 151 -10.14 -5.56 -20.32
N ASN A 152 -8.85 -5.63 -19.95
CA ASN A 152 -7.74 -5.16 -20.77
C ASN A 152 -6.80 -6.32 -21.04
N ASN A 153 -6.90 -6.87 -22.26
CA ASN A 153 -6.09 -8.01 -22.71
C ASN A 153 -4.57 -7.80 -22.56
N LEU A 154 -4.07 -6.56 -22.61
CA LEU A 154 -2.65 -6.29 -22.40
C LEU A 154 -2.27 -6.50 -20.93
N ILE A 155 -3.05 -5.93 -20.00
CA ILE A 155 -2.85 -6.13 -18.55
C ILE A 155 -2.93 -7.62 -18.22
N ASP A 156 -3.93 -8.32 -18.76
CA ASP A 156 -4.14 -9.74 -18.51
C ASP A 156 -2.98 -10.59 -19.06
N ALA A 157 -2.44 -10.22 -20.22
CA ALA A 157 -1.27 -10.91 -20.79
C ALA A 157 0.00 -10.70 -19.95
N HIS A 158 0.22 -9.50 -19.41
CA HIS A 158 1.36 -9.24 -18.54
C HIS A 158 1.24 -9.99 -17.20
N TRP A 159 0.03 -10.05 -16.64
CA TRP A 159 -0.24 -10.87 -15.47
C TRP A 159 0.04 -12.34 -15.76
N GLU A 160 -0.48 -12.89 -16.86
CA GLU A 160 -0.26 -14.29 -17.25
C GLU A 160 1.22 -14.65 -17.36
N VAL A 161 2.02 -13.77 -17.98
CA VAL A 161 3.48 -13.97 -18.15
C VAL A 161 4.16 -14.05 -16.79
N SER A 162 3.93 -13.07 -15.92
CA SER A 162 4.57 -12.99 -14.60
C SER A 162 4.11 -14.16 -13.72
N ARG A 163 2.81 -14.42 -13.69
CA ARG A 163 2.21 -15.54 -12.97
C ARG A 163 2.82 -16.88 -13.40
N THR A 164 2.93 -17.13 -14.70
CA THR A 164 3.49 -18.36 -15.26
C THR A 164 4.97 -18.52 -14.90
N PHE A 165 5.75 -17.43 -14.96
CA PHE A 165 7.17 -17.45 -14.59
C PHE A 165 7.36 -17.93 -13.13
N PHE A 166 6.62 -17.35 -12.19
CA PHE A 166 6.73 -17.73 -10.77
C PHE A 166 6.16 -19.13 -10.51
N LEU A 167 5.02 -19.50 -11.10
CA LEU A 167 4.47 -20.86 -10.98
C LEU A 167 5.39 -21.94 -11.59
N GLY A 168 6.29 -21.59 -12.51
CA GLY A 168 7.32 -22.48 -13.03
C GLY A 168 8.28 -23.03 -11.96
N HIS A 169 8.31 -22.41 -10.78
CA HIS A 169 9.14 -22.79 -9.64
C HIS A 169 8.35 -23.46 -8.50
N ILE A 170 7.03 -23.56 -8.63
CA ILE A 170 6.14 -24.13 -7.61
C ILE A 170 5.75 -25.56 -8.02
N PRO A 171 5.79 -26.56 -7.09
CA PRO A 171 5.32 -27.90 -7.40
C PRO A 171 3.80 -27.96 -7.68
N PRO A 172 3.31 -29.07 -8.27
CA PRO A 172 1.87 -29.32 -8.34
C PRO A 172 1.20 -29.30 -6.96
N PRO A 173 -0.09 -28.90 -6.87
CA PRO A 173 -1.04 -28.70 -7.97
C PRO A 173 -1.03 -27.30 -8.61
N TYR A 174 -0.23 -26.37 -8.09
CA TYR A 174 -0.31 -24.96 -8.52
C TYR A 174 0.67 -24.61 -9.64
N GLY A 175 1.84 -25.25 -9.67
CA GLY A 175 2.86 -24.99 -10.68
C GLY A 175 3.33 -26.25 -11.40
N THR A 176 4.47 -26.13 -12.08
CA THR A 176 5.04 -27.16 -12.97
C THR A 176 6.40 -27.68 -12.54
N ALA A 177 6.94 -27.17 -11.42
CA ALA A 177 8.24 -27.58 -10.91
C ALA A 177 8.23 -29.04 -10.43
N GLY A 178 9.43 -29.62 -10.32
CA GLY A 178 9.61 -30.91 -9.65
C GLY A 178 9.23 -30.81 -8.16
N PRO A 179 9.09 -31.96 -7.46
CA PRO A 179 8.87 -31.96 -6.02
C PRO A 179 9.98 -31.18 -5.30
N ALA A 180 9.60 -30.30 -4.37
CA ALA A 180 10.51 -29.52 -3.54
C ALA A 180 10.00 -29.55 -2.09
N THR A 181 10.93 -29.53 -1.15
CA THR A 181 10.65 -29.37 0.27
C THR A 181 10.24 -27.94 0.59
N ARG A 182 9.62 -27.73 1.77
CA ARG A 182 9.23 -26.39 2.19
C ARG A 182 10.45 -25.49 2.38
N GLU A 183 11.53 -26.04 2.93
CA GLU A 183 12.78 -25.32 3.18
C GLU A 183 13.47 -24.89 1.87
N GLU A 184 13.42 -25.71 0.83
CA GLU A 184 13.93 -25.34 -0.50
C GLU A 184 13.12 -24.20 -1.11
N LEU A 185 11.79 -24.24 -0.97
CA LEU A 185 10.90 -23.18 -1.46
C LEU A 185 11.07 -21.88 -0.68
N ASP A 186 11.26 -21.95 0.64
CA ASP A 186 11.57 -20.78 1.48
C ASP A 186 12.92 -20.15 1.12
N GLY A 187 13.88 -20.96 0.67
CA GLY A 187 15.16 -20.49 0.14
C GLY A 187 15.04 -19.81 -1.23
N LEU A 188 14.11 -20.26 -2.08
CA LEU A 188 13.82 -19.65 -3.39
C LEU A 188 12.95 -18.40 -3.28
N PHE A 189 12.07 -18.35 -2.28
CA PHE A 189 11.12 -17.26 -2.05
C PHE A 189 11.25 -16.76 -0.61
N PRO A 190 12.34 -16.07 -0.27
CA PRO A 190 12.53 -15.54 1.08
C PRO A 190 11.52 -14.42 1.34
N LEU A 191 10.80 -14.51 2.47
CA LEU A 191 9.81 -13.49 2.87
C LEU A 191 10.40 -12.08 2.94
N SER A 192 11.68 -11.97 3.35
CA SER A 192 12.37 -10.67 3.40
C SER A 192 12.48 -9.99 2.04
N GLU A 193 12.52 -10.76 0.96
CA GLU A 193 12.53 -10.19 -0.40
C GLU A 193 11.15 -9.69 -0.79
N LEU A 194 10.07 -10.38 -0.42
CA LEU A 194 8.72 -9.84 -0.57
C LEU A 194 8.54 -8.54 0.23
N GLU A 195 8.97 -8.53 1.49
CA GLU A 195 8.93 -7.34 2.36
C GLU A 195 9.68 -6.16 1.69
N SER A 196 10.92 -6.39 1.24
CA SER A 196 11.77 -5.36 0.62
C SER A 196 11.21 -4.84 -0.71
N GLU A 197 10.72 -5.73 -1.57
CA GLU A 197 10.13 -5.34 -2.86
C GLU A 197 8.83 -4.57 -2.66
N PHE A 198 8.02 -4.97 -1.67
CA PHE A 198 6.78 -4.27 -1.32
C PHE A 198 7.06 -2.87 -0.78
N THR A 199 7.97 -2.72 0.19
CA THR A 199 8.32 -1.41 0.74
C THR A 199 8.95 -0.51 -0.31
N GLY A 200 9.87 -1.04 -1.13
CA GLY A 200 10.46 -0.29 -2.23
C GLY A 200 9.41 0.18 -3.23
N PHE A 201 8.45 -0.69 -3.59
CA PHE A 201 7.32 -0.30 -4.44
C PHE A 201 6.49 0.82 -3.83
N VAL A 202 6.19 0.75 -2.53
CA VAL A 202 5.41 1.79 -1.82
C VAL A 202 6.16 3.12 -1.80
N ASP A 203 7.46 3.11 -1.52
CA ASP A 203 8.29 4.32 -1.50
C ASP A 203 8.32 4.97 -2.89
N ASP A 204 8.62 4.19 -3.93
CA ASP A 204 8.64 4.69 -5.32
C ASP A 204 7.28 5.22 -5.76
N PHE A 205 6.19 4.61 -5.29
CA PHE A 205 4.84 5.09 -5.61
C PHE A 205 4.52 6.39 -4.87
N MET A 206 4.86 6.49 -3.58
CA MET A 206 4.71 7.72 -2.80
C MET A 206 5.54 8.88 -3.35
N ASP A 207 6.70 8.62 -3.97
CA ASP A 207 7.56 9.62 -4.61
C ASP A 207 6.95 10.26 -5.87
N VAL A 208 6.00 9.58 -6.53
CA VAL A 208 5.30 10.11 -7.72
C VAL A 208 4.04 10.88 -7.33
N LEU A 209 3.57 10.71 -6.10
CA LEU A 209 2.41 11.39 -5.54
C LEU A 209 2.79 12.78 -5.00
N ASP A 210 1.84 13.70 -4.99
CA ASP A 210 2.10 15.07 -4.55
C ASP A 210 2.48 15.09 -3.07
N ALA A 211 3.58 15.74 -2.69
CA ALA A 211 3.94 15.82 -1.28
C ALA A 211 2.88 16.66 -0.51
N PRO A 212 2.43 16.24 0.69
CA PRO A 212 1.43 17.00 1.42
C PRO A 212 1.90 18.43 1.73
N LEU A 213 1.02 19.41 1.52
CA LEU A 213 1.35 20.83 1.73
C LEU A 213 1.87 21.13 3.15
N LEU A 214 1.35 20.44 4.17
CA LEU A 214 1.81 20.60 5.54
C LEU A 214 3.25 20.07 5.72
N LEU A 215 3.59 18.96 5.06
CA LEU A 215 4.95 18.40 5.08
C LEU A 215 5.93 19.33 4.35
N GLN A 216 5.53 19.86 3.19
CA GLN A 216 6.29 20.85 2.44
C GLN A 216 6.58 22.12 3.29
N LEU A 217 5.57 22.60 4.03
CA LEU A 217 5.71 23.74 4.93
C LEU A 217 6.69 23.46 6.08
N GLU A 218 6.62 22.28 6.70
CA GLU A 218 7.55 21.85 7.75
C GLU A 218 9.00 21.79 7.26
N GLN A 219 9.20 21.31 6.02
CA GLN A 219 10.50 21.25 5.37
C GLN A 219 10.99 22.64 4.90
N GLY A 220 10.14 23.66 4.94
CA GLY A 220 10.47 25.02 4.53
C GLY A 220 10.57 25.19 3.02
N HIS A 221 9.92 24.33 2.24
CA HIS A 221 9.86 24.42 0.79
C HIS A 221 8.45 24.10 0.29
N LEU A 222 7.63 25.13 0.10
CA LEU A 222 6.34 25.01 -0.57
C LEU A 222 6.55 25.08 -2.08
N GLU A 223 6.02 24.10 -2.80
CA GLU A 223 6.09 24.05 -4.25
C GLU A 223 5.46 25.30 -4.88
N GLY A 224 6.10 25.81 -5.94
CA GLY A 224 5.70 27.05 -6.61
C GLY A 224 6.10 28.33 -5.87
N LEU A 225 6.71 28.25 -4.68
CA LEU A 225 7.24 29.40 -3.94
C LEU A 225 8.76 29.36 -3.81
N THR A 226 9.36 30.55 -3.64
CA THR A 226 10.78 30.65 -3.28
C THR A 226 10.98 30.22 -1.83
N ARG A 227 12.23 29.88 -1.46
CA ARG A 227 12.58 29.56 -0.08
C ARG A 227 12.35 30.76 0.85
N GLU A 228 12.65 31.97 0.38
CA GLU A 228 12.38 33.21 1.12
C GLU A 228 10.88 33.40 1.39
N ASP A 229 10.03 33.15 0.39
CA ASP A 229 8.58 33.28 0.54
C ASP A 229 8.00 32.20 1.45
N THR A 230 8.51 30.97 1.36
CA THR A 230 8.12 29.89 2.29
C THR A 230 8.50 30.20 3.73
N CYS A 231 9.73 30.71 3.95
CA CYS A 231 10.17 31.14 5.28
C CYS A 231 9.29 32.27 5.83
N ARG A 232 8.87 33.23 5.01
CA ARG A 232 7.97 34.31 5.44
C ARG A 232 6.61 33.77 5.89
N ILE A 233 6.05 32.80 5.18
CA ILE A 233 4.77 32.17 5.54
C ILE A 233 4.91 31.42 6.88
N ARG A 234 5.94 30.58 7.01
CA ARG A 234 6.20 29.84 8.25
C ARG A 234 6.41 30.78 9.46
N ASP A 235 7.20 31.84 9.28
CA ASP A 235 7.46 32.83 10.32
C ASP A 235 6.21 33.65 10.67
N HIS A 236 5.30 33.85 9.71
CA HIS A 236 4.00 34.45 9.98
C HIS A 236 3.14 33.52 10.84
N CYS A 237 2.99 32.25 10.46
CA CYS A 237 2.19 31.26 11.20
C CYS A 237 2.69 31.02 12.64
N THR A 238 4.00 31.11 12.88
CA THR A 238 4.60 30.91 14.22
C THR A 238 4.53 32.14 15.12
N ARG A 239 4.28 33.33 14.58
CA ARG A 239 4.14 34.58 15.38
C ARG A 239 2.71 34.86 15.83
N THR A 240 1.73 34.19 15.26
CA THR A 240 0.30 34.36 15.57
C THR A 240 -0.26 33.30 16.51
N LEU A 241 0.57 32.33 16.92
CA LEU A 241 0.30 31.36 18.00
C LEU A 241 0.87 31.88 19.32
#